data_AF-A0A2Z5AE49-F1
#
_entry.id   AF-A0A2Z5AE49-F1
#
_cell.length_a   1.000
_cell.length_b   1.000
_cell.length_c   1.000
_cell.angle_alpha   90.00
_cell.angle_beta   90.00
_cell.angle_gamma   90.00
#
_symmetry.space_group_name_H-M   'P 1'
#
loop_
_entity.id
_entity.type
_entity.pdbx_description
1 polymer ?
#
loop_
_entity_poly.entity_id
_entity_poly.type
_entity_poly.pdbx_seq_one_letter_code
_entity_poly.pdbx_strand_id
1 'polypeptide(L)'
;MSATAAVLVVGVGLTAINFFNTRTALEASTVEQLQTVSFVFNGGVRQWLDGKAAALGALAADTQEANLPAGLNQVKNSGGFDNVFYARPDGSQVNANGVQLPPDNNDPRKWLWYQQAQQNPGKVFFSIPTVAAATKQNVLSLGWALQSAGKTTAILGVDVSISDILDQLKRVQLPGAGSAVLVNGQNIVLGHEDAALLAKPITELFPQLDADTLQRLAQAPGERHVDTVAGQRLYAAPMNHNGETLVMIVDSGVLMAPLQRQLWISLAILAVVLGGSLLLINLLCSYLLRPLGVVSSGLQVIAEGQGDLTRRIAVQSTDEVGGLAGHFNQFVASLHGLIGGVRQHAQSVDAESQKVLQRSAAATQELGRLQQEITLVATAVTEMASATQEIARNAEQTAEAIRQSSDSTAQGLTLVQTSKESINSLAREVDDATRVIGELDHHSQAIAKVLDSIQSIAEQTNLLALNAAIEAARAGEHGRGFAVVADEVRTLSQRTQASTREINETIGTLQQMTRQAVQRMDSSMAIAERSVADVERASSALEEIAQSAGVISEMSLQIATAAEEQTSVTEEITRNVITIKGLGDTLASGAEDSERQSRSLQHHAADLNRDVARFIL
;
A
#
# COMPACT_ATOMS: atom_id res chain seq x y z
N MET A 1 1.10 30.05 -20.23
CA MET A 1 1.35 31.44 -20.69
C MET A 1 2.67 31.48 -21.48
N SER A 2 2.65 31.27 -22.80
CA SER A 2 3.91 31.31 -23.58
C SER A 2 3.76 31.65 -25.07
N ALA A 3 2.57 31.58 -25.68
CA ALA A 3 2.39 31.95 -27.10
C ALA A 3 1.78 33.35 -27.28
N THR A 4 0.70 33.67 -26.57
CA THR A 4 -0.02 34.95 -26.69
C THR A 4 0.79 36.15 -26.21
N ALA A 5 1.60 35.96 -25.15
CA ALA A 5 2.52 36.99 -24.67
C ALA A 5 3.64 37.28 -25.69
N ALA A 6 4.15 36.26 -26.38
CA ALA A 6 5.19 36.42 -27.40
C ALA A 6 4.66 37.19 -28.63
N VAL A 7 3.44 36.89 -29.09
CA VAL A 7 2.78 37.59 -30.20
C VAL A 7 2.58 39.08 -29.88
N LEU A 8 2.18 39.39 -28.64
CA LEU A 8 1.96 40.78 -28.20
C LEU A 8 3.26 41.58 -28.16
N VAL A 9 4.33 41.02 -27.58
CA VAL A 9 5.64 41.70 -27.48
C VAL A 9 6.25 41.94 -28.86
N VAL A 10 6.22 40.94 -29.74
CA VAL A 10 6.75 41.04 -31.11
C VAL A 10 5.94 42.04 -31.94
N GLY A 11 4.61 41.99 -31.86
CA GLY A 11 3.73 42.89 -32.61
C GLY A 11 3.88 44.36 -32.23
N VAL A 12 3.99 44.66 -30.94
CA VAL A 12 4.24 46.03 -30.45
C VAL A 12 5.62 46.53 -30.89
N GLY A 13 6.66 45.68 -30.78
CA GLY A 13 8.02 46.04 -31.18
C GLY A 13 8.16 46.38 -32.66
N LEU A 14 7.61 45.55 -33.55
CA LEU A 14 7.62 45.79 -35.00
C LEU A 14 6.89 47.08 -35.39
N THR A 15 5.74 47.36 -34.75
CA THR A 15 4.95 48.56 -35.02
C THR A 15 5.71 49.83 -34.63
N ALA A 16 6.40 49.81 -33.48
CA ALA A 16 7.21 50.94 -33.03
C ALA A 16 8.40 51.21 -33.97
N ILE A 17 9.15 50.17 -34.37
CA ILE A 17 10.30 50.31 -35.29
C ILE A 17 9.86 50.90 -36.64
N ASN A 18 8.75 50.40 -37.19
CA ASN A 18 8.25 50.88 -38.48
C ASN A 18 7.83 52.36 -38.44
N PHE A 19 7.20 52.81 -37.35
CA PHE A 19 6.81 54.20 -37.18
C PHE A 19 8.01 55.15 -37.15
N PHE A 20 9.05 54.83 -36.37
CA PHE A 20 10.25 55.66 -36.29
C PHE A 20 10.97 55.75 -37.64
N ASN A 21 11.17 54.61 -38.33
CA ASN A 21 11.80 54.60 -39.64
C ASN A 21 11.04 55.43 -40.68
N THR A 22 9.72 55.32 -40.71
CA THR A 22 8.88 56.06 -41.67
C THR A 22 8.90 57.56 -41.38
N ARG A 23 8.92 57.96 -40.09
CA ARG A 23 9.05 59.36 -39.70
C ARG A 23 10.37 59.97 -40.16
N THR A 24 11.49 59.27 -39.91
CA THR A 24 12.82 59.76 -40.32
C THR A 24 12.93 59.87 -41.84
N ALA A 25 12.40 58.91 -42.59
CA ALA A 25 12.38 58.97 -44.06
C ALA A 25 11.54 60.15 -44.59
N LEU A 26 10.40 60.42 -43.97
CA LEU A 26 9.52 61.55 -44.33
C LEU A 26 10.19 62.91 -44.08
N GLU A 27 10.88 63.06 -42.95
CA GLU A 27 11.63 64.28 -42.62
C GLU A 27 12.76 64.53 -43.63
N ALA A 28 13.55 63.50 -43.98
CA ALA A 28 14.62 63.61 -44.96
C ALA A 28 14.09 63.98 -46.37
N SER A 29 13.03 63.32 -46.83
CA SER A 29 12.43 63.58 -48.14
C SER A 29 11.86 65.00 -48.26
N THR A 30 11.31 65.54 -47.18
CA THR A 30 10.75 66.90 -47.16
C THR A 30 11.85 67.94 -47.35
N VAL A 31 12.98 67.78 -46.67
CA VAL A 31 14.13 68.68 -46.83
C VAL A 31 14.66 68.66 -48.26
N GLU A 32 14.82 67.47 -48.85
CA GLU A 32 15.30 67.30 -50.23
C GLU A 32 14.38 67.98 -51.27
N GLN A 33 13.06 67.85 -51.10
CA GLN A 33 12.09 68.53 -51.96
C GLN A 33 12.19 70.05 -51.86
N LEU A 34 12.31 70.59 -50.64
CA LEU A 34 12.43 72.04 -50.41
C LEU A 34 13.73 72.61 -50.99
N GLN A 35 14.84 71.88 -50.88
CA GLN A 35 16.11 72.26 -51.52
C GLN A 35 15.97 72.29 -53.04
N THR A 36 15.32 71.28 -53.63
CA THR A 36 15.10 71.23 -55.08
C THR A 36 14.25 72.40 -55.56
N VAL A 37 13.14 72.66 -54.86
CA VAL A 37 12.23 73.76 -55.19
C VAL A 37 12.91 75.12 -55.10
N SER A 38 13.62 75.38 -54.00
CA SER A 38 14.34 76.65 -53.82
C SER A 38 15.46 76.83 -54.83
N PHE A 39 16.20 75.77 -55.18
CA PHE A 39 17.24 75.84 -56.22
C PHE A 39 16.65 76.22 -57.58
N VAL A 40 15.54 75.58 -57.98
CA VAL A 40 14.87 75.86 -59.26
C VAL A 40 14.31 77.28 -59.29
N PHE A 41 13.60 77.69 -58.24
CA PHE A 41 13.02 79.04 -58.17
C PHE A 41 14.10 80.13 -58.16
N ASN A 42 15.11 80.00 -57.27
CA ASN A 42 16.19 80.98 -57.16
C ASN A 42 17.00 81.08 -58.46
N GLY A 43 17.27 79.96 -59.13
CA GLY A 43 17.91 79.93 -60.44
C GLY A 43 17.07 80.63 -61.51
N GLY A 44 15.76 80.39 -61.54
CA GLY A 44 14.83 81.01 -62.49
C GLY A 44 14.76 82.54 -62.36
N VAL A 45 14.60 83.04 -61.12
CA VAL A 45 14.56 84.50 -60.87
C VAL A 45 15.91 85.15 -61.21
N ARG A 46 17.04 84.49 -60.89
CA ARG A 46 18.37 84.99 -61.25
C ARG A 46 18.57 85.07 -62.77
N GLN A 47 18.21 84.01 -63.50
CA GLN A 47 18.33 83.99 -64.95
C GLN A 47 17.43 85.04 -65.62
N TRP A 48 16.21 85.24 -65.09
CA TRP A 48 15.31 86.29 -65.56
C TRP A 48 15.93 87.67 -65.38
N LEU A 49 16.52 87.95 -64.21
CA LEU A 49 17.14 89.24 -63.94
C LEU A 49 18.40 89.46 -64.78
N ASP A 50 19.28 88.46 -64.87
CA ASP A 50 20.49 88.51 -65.70
C ASP A 50 20.12 88.73 -67.18
N GLY A 51 19.02 88.12 -67.66
CA GLY A 51 18.48 88.35 -68.98
C GLY A 51 17.99 89.78 -69.21
N LYS A 52 17.26 90.36 -68.25
CA LYS A 52 16.83 91.77 -68.28
C LYS A 52 18.03 92.72 -68.26
N ALA A 53 19.06 92.42 -67.47
CA ALA A 53 20.31 93.17 -67.40
C ALA A 53 21.06 93.16 -68.75
N ALA A 54 21.21 91.97 -69.35
CA ALA A 54 21.91 91.80 -70.62
C ALA A 54 21.18 92.51 -71.78
N ALA A 55 19.84 92.39 -71.83
CA ALA A 55 19.03 93.11 -72.80
C ALA A 55 19.21 94.62 -72.66
N LEU A 56 19.15 95.11 -71.41
CA LEU A 56 19.33 96.52 -71.10
C LEU A 56 20.72 97.02 -71.55
N GLY A 57 21.79 96.28 -71.26
CA GLY A 57 23.15 96.64 -71.65
C GLY A 57 23.40 96.63 -73.17
N ALA A 58 22.85 95.66 -73.90
CA ALA A 58 23.00 95.58 -75.36
C ALA A 58 22.25 96.72 -76.08
N LEU A 59 21.01 96.99 -75.65
CA LEU A 59 20.16 98.03 -76.25
C LEU A 59 20.63 99.45 -75.88
N ALA A 60 21.23 99.60 -74.70
CA ALA A 60 21.84 100.83 -74.21
C ALA A 60 22.96 101.35 -75.13
N ALA A 61 23.78 100.46 -75.69
CA ALA A 61 24.94 100.84 -76.51
C ALA A 61 24.57 101.54 -77.83
N ASP A 62 23.37 101.28 -78.37
CA ASP A 62 22.93 101.79 -79.68
C ASP A 62 22.01 103.02 -79.57
N THR A 63 21.71 103.48 -78.35
CA THR A 63 20.80 104.61 -78.11
C THR A 63 21.50 105.94 -78.38
N GLN A 64 21.30 106.52 -79.58
CA GLN A 64 21.84 107.83 -79.95
C GLN A 64 20.86 108.98 -79.64
N GLU A 65 21.39 110.11 -79.18
CA GLU A 65 20.60 111.22 -78.64
C GLU A 65 19.72 111.94 -79.69
N ALA A 66 20.12 111.89 -80.97
CA ALA A 66 19.40 112.54 -82.07
C ALA A 66 17.99 111.96 -82.33
N ASN A 67 17.71 110.73 -81.89
CA ASN A 67 16.40 110.09 -82.06
C ASN A 67 15.95 109.34 -80.79
N LEU A 68 16.10 110.01 -79.65
CA LEU A 68 15.95 109.42 -78.33
C LEU A 68 14.56 108.76 -78.09
N PRO A 69 13.40 109.35 -78.45
CA PRO A 69 12.10 108.73 -78.19
C PRO A 69 11.89 107.39 -78.91
N ALA A 70 12.39 107.26 -80.15
CA ALA A 70 12.32 106.01 -80.90
C ALA A 70 13.27 104.96 -80.33
N GLY A 71 14.49 105.36 -79.96
CA GLY A 71 15.46 104.47 -79.30
C GLY A 71 14.95 103.92 -77.97
N LEU A 72 14.35 104.78 -77.13
CA LEU A 72 13.78 104.32 -75.85
C LEU A 72 12.58 103.39 -76.02
N ASN A 73 11.72 103.64 -77.02
CA ASN A 73 10.64 102.71 -77.35
C ASN A 73 11.16 101.37 -77.89
N GLN A 74 12.25 101.38 -78.66
CA GLN A 74 12.92 100.15 -79.10
C GLN A 74 13.48 99.37 -77.91
N VAL A 75 14.16 100.05 -76.98
CA VAL A 75 14.68 99.43 -75.75
C VAL A 75 13.52 98.82 -74.94
N LYS A 76 12.44 99.59 -74.77
CA LYS A 76 11.23 99.17 -74.05
C LYS A 76 10.65 97.89 -74.63
N ASN A 77 10.37 97.89 -75.94
CA ASN A 77 9.69 96.77 -76.60
C ASN A 77 10.60 95.54 -76.71
N SER A 78 11.89 95.74 -77.01
CA SER A 78 12.83 94.62 -77.23
C SER A 78 13.27 93.96 -75.92
N GLY A 79 13.44 94.75 -74.85
CA GLY A 79 13.76 94.22 -73.52
C GLY A 79 12.54 93.72 -72.74
N GLY A 80 11.33 93.97 -73.25
CA GLY A 80 10.07 93.69 -72.56
C GLY A 80 9.99 94.44 -71.23
N PHE A 81 10.25 95.74 -71.27
CA PHE A 81 10.17 96.64 -70.12
C PHE A 81 8.83 97.40 -70.15
N ASP A 82 8.30 97.73 -68.97
CA ASP A 82 7.05 98.48 -68.81
C ASP A 82 7.24 99.95 -69.20
N ASN A 83 8.38 100.52 -68.80
CA ASN A 83 8.83 101.84 -69.24
C ASN A 83 10.35 101.92 -69.27
N VAL A 84 10.88 102.84 -70.07
CA VAL A 84 12.32 103.13 -70.14
C VAL A 84 12.50 104.63 -70.01
N PHE A 85 13.34 105.05 -69.08
CA PHE A 85 13.71 106.41 -68.76
C PHE A 85 15.15 106.64 -69.20
N TYR A 86 15.40 107.73 -69.92
CA TYR A 86 16.73 108.26 -70.15
C TYR A 86 16.94 109.46 -69.24
N ALA A 87 17.70 109.26 -68.17
CA ALA A 87 17.97 110.26 -67.16
C ALA A 87 19.36 110.89 -67.38
N ARG A 88 19.39 112.22 -67.46
CA ARG A 88 20.63 112.98 -67.63
C ARG A 88 21.19 113.43 -66.29
N PRO A 89 22.51 113.68 -66.20
CA PRO A 89 23.14 114.18 -64.98
C PRO A 89 22.62 115.54 -64.49
N ASP A 90 22.06 116.36 -65.38
CA ASP A 90 21.43 117.63 -65.02
C ASP A 90 20.07 117.47 -64.31
N GLY A 91 19.54 116.24 -64.25
CA GLY A 91 18.25 115.91 -63.64
C GLY A 91 17.09 115.94 -64.63
N SER A 92 17.32 116.32 -65.88
CA SER A 92 16.31 116.20 -66.94
C SER A 92 16.15 114.74 -67.35
N GLN A 93 14.94 114.35 -67.76
CA GLN A 93 14.67 112.99 -68.20
C GLN A 93 13.63 112.93 -69.31
N VAL A 94 13.76 111.90 -70.14
CA VAL A 94 12.81 111.56 -71.20
C VAL A 94 12.43 110.09 -71.02
N ASN A 95 11.15 109.75 -71.14
CA ASN A 95 10.71 108.36 -71.05
C ASN A 95 9.97 107.89 -72.29
N ALA A 96 10.07 106.59 -72.57
CA ALA A 96 9.49 105.95 -73.74
C ALA A 96 7.97 106.11 -73.82
N ASN A 97 7.28 106.10 -72.68
CA ASN A 97 5.83 106.25 -72.61
C ASN A 97 5.34 107.70 -72.81
N GLY A 98 6.24 108.69 -72.88
CA GLY A 98 5.90 110.11 -73.05
C GLY A 98 5.14 110.71 -71.87
N VAL A 99 5.17 110.07 -70.70
CA VAL A 99 4.40 110.47 -69.52
C VAL A 99 5.11 111.61 -68.79
N GLN A 100 4.39 112.71 -68.53
CA GLN A 100 4.90 113.79 -67.72
C GLN A 100 4.76 113.47 -66.24
N LEU A 101 5.88 113.43 -65.53
CA LEU A 101 5.91 113.06 -64.13
C LEU A 101 5.52 114.24 -63.22
N PRO A 102 4.93 113.97 -62.04
CA PRO A 102 4.61 114.99 -61.04
C PRO A 102 5.84 115.85 -60.67
N PRO A 103 5.69 117.17 -60.45
CA PRO A 103 6.82 118.07 -60.19
C PRO A 103 7.66 117.71 -58.95
N ASP A 104 7.06 117.08 -57.96
CA ASP A 104 7.70 116.60 -56.73
C ASP A 104 8.44 115.27 -56.91
N ASN A 105 8.19 114.55 -58.00
CA ASN A 105 8.76 113.25 -58.32
C ASN A 105 9.18 113.15 -59.80
N ASN A 106 9.96 114.13 -60.28
CA ASN A 106 10.45 114.17 -61.66
C ASN A 106 11.99 114.22 -61.80
N ASP A 107 12.74 114.32 -60.70
CA ASP A 107 14.21 114.28 -60.70
C ASP A 107 14.71 112.85 -60.46
N PRO A 108 15.18 112.14 -61.51
CA PRO A 108 15.58 110.74 -61.40
C PRO A 108 16.79 110.53 -60.49
N ARG A 109 17.60 111.55 -60.22
CA ARG A 109 18.82 111.43 -59.38
C ARG A 109 18.51 111.11 -57.92
N LYS A 110 17.29 111.38 -57.48
CA LYS A 110 16.80 111.04 -56.13
C LYS A 110 16.34 109.60 -56.02
N TRP A 111 16.17 108.89 -57.14
CA TRP A 111 15.66 107.53 -57.14
C TRP A 111 16.76 106.51 -56.96
N LEU A 112 16.42 105.42 -56.27
CA LEU A 112 17.37 104.39 -55.87
C LEU A 112 18.06 103.75 -57.08
N TRP A 113 17.32 103.46 -58.16
CA TRP A 113 17.90 102.85 -59.36
C TRP A 113 18.96 103.75 -60.03
N TYR A 114 18.78 105.08 -59.99
CA TYR A 114 19.76 106.01 -60.56
C TYR A 114 21.03 106.03 -59.71
N GLN A 115 20.87 106.13 -58.39
CA GLN A 115 21.99 106.14 -57.45
C GLN A 115 22.79 104.82 -57.50
N GLN A 116 22.09 103.68 -57.56
CA GLN A 116 22.72 102.37 -57.63
C GLN A 116 23.45 102.16 -58.97
N ALA A 117 22.84 102.53 -60.08
CA ALA A 117 23.49 102.43 -61.40
C ALA A 117 24.70 103.36 -61.52
N GLN A 118 24.67 104.52 -60.87
CA GLN A 118 25.82 105.43 -60.81
C GLN A 118 26.97 104.85 -59.98
N GLN A 119 26.67 104.25 -58.83
CA GLN A 119 27.67 103.67 -57.91
C GLN A 119 28.28 102.37 -58.47
N ASN A 120 27.47 101.56 -59.16
CA ASN A 120 27.87 100.23 -59.64
C ASN A 120 27.54 100.07 -61.14
N PRO A 121 28.30 100.69 -62.06
CA PRO A 121 28.05 100.59 -63.49
C PRO A 121 28.12 99.15 -63.99
N GLY A 122 27.18 98.75 -64.85
CA GLY A 122 27.15 97.42 -65.48
C GLY A 122 26.49 96.30 -64.65
N LYS A 123 25.90 96.61 -63.49
CA LYS A 123 25.07 95.69 -62.71
C LYS A 123 23.67 96.26 -62.52
N VAL A 124 22.66 95.38 -62.57
CA VAL A 124 21.29 95.72 -62.17
C VAL A 124 21.04 95.29 -60.73
N PHE A 125 20.17 96.00 -60.02
CA PHE A 125 19.81 95.73 -58.63
C PHE A 125 18.31 95.56 -58.48
N PHE A 126 17.88 94.64 -57.63
CA PHE A 126 16.48 94.54 -57.25
C PHE A 126 16.08 95.74 -56.38
N SER A 127 15.22 96.61 -56.91
CA SER A 127 14.57 97.63 -56.08
C SER A 127 13.48 97.01 -55.21
N ILE A 128 12.98 97.76 -54.24
CA ILE A 128 11.69 97.43 -53.63
C ILE A 128 10.62 97.62 -54.72
N PRO A 129 9.65 96.69 -54.88
CA PRO A 129 8.59 96.83 -55.87
C PRO A 129 7.77 98.09 -55.58
N THR A 130 7.49 98.87 -56.62
CA THR A 130 6.64 100.06 -56.53
C THR A 130 5.55 99.99 -57.58
N VAL A 131 4.49 100.78 -57.39
CA VAL A 131 3.42 100.88 -58.39
C VAL A 131 3.84 101.88 -59.46
N ALA A 132 4.04 101.41 -60.69
CA ALA A 132 4.40 102.24 -61.83
C ALA A 132 3.35 103.35 -62.03
N ALA A 133 3.79 104.61 -62.11
CA ALA A 133 2.89 105.74 -62.28
C ALA A 133 2.08 105.64 -63.58
N ALA A 134 2.69 105.09 -64.64
CA ALA A 134 2.12 104.98 -65.99
C ALA A 134 1.12 103.81 -66.13
N THR A 135 1.47 102.63 -65.64
CA THR A 135 0.69 101.40 -65.88
C THR A 135 -0.08 100.90 -64.66
N LYS A 136 0.16 101.50 -63.49
CA LYS A 136 -0.39 101.07 -62.20
C LYS A 136 -0.07 99.62 -61.83
N GLN A 137 0.92 99.02 -62.48
CA GLN A 137 1.40 97.67 -62.15
C GLN A 137 2.52 97.73 -61.12
N ASN A 138 2.69 96.63 -60.37
CA ASN A 138 3.87 96.45 -59.53
C ASN A 138 5.08 96.21 -60.41
N VAL A 139 6.01 97.15 -60.37
CA VAL A 139 7.24 97.13 -61.14
C VAL A 139 8.44 97.17 -60.22
N LEU A 140 9.50 96.55 -60.71
CA LEU A 140 10.85 96.65 -60.21
C LEU A 140 11.59 97.67 -61.09
N SER A 141 12.18 98.68 -60.48
CA SER A 141 12.97 99.65 -61.24
C SER A 141 14.44 99.23 -61.25
N LEU A 142 14.97 99.00 -62.45
CA LEU A 142 16.39 98.73 -62.69
C LEU A 142 17.06 99.96 -63.27
N GLY A 143 18.35 100.15 -62.97
CA GLY A 143 19.15 101.23 -63.53
C GLY A 143 20.36 100.69 -64.27
N TRP A 144 20.74 101.35 -65.37
CA TRP A 144 21.92 101.02 -66.17
C TRP A 144 22.64 102.28 -66.63
N ALA A 145 23.91 102.42 -66.24
CA ALA A 145 24.72 103.56 -66.62
C ALA A 145 25.20 103.47 -68.07
N LEU A 146 24.93 104.50 -68.86
CA LEU A 146 25.53 104.72 -70.18
C LEU A 146 26.87 105.40 -70.00
N GLN A 147 27.93 104.81 -70.54
CA GLN A 147 29.28 105.33 -70.39
C GLN A 147 29.93 105.63 -71.74
N SER A 148 30.57 106.79 -71.84
CA SER A 148 31.46 107.13 -72.95
C SER A 148 32.78 107.64 -72.37
N ALA A 149 33.90 107.06 -72.82
CA ALA A 149 35.24 107.31 -72.29
C ALA A 149 35.35 107.22 -70.74
N GLY A 150 34.64 106.26 -70.12
CA GLY A 150 34.70 105.98 -68.68
C GLY A 150 33.93 106.94 -67.78
N LYS A 151 33.22 107.94 -68.34
CA LYS A 151 32.29 108.80 -67.59
C LYS A 151 30.85 108.46 -67.93
N THR A 152 29.99 108.39 -66.91
CA THR A 152 28.55 108.19 -67.09
C THR A 152 27.95 109.42 -67.76
N THR A 153 27.50 109.24 -69.01
CA THR A 153 26.90 110.31 -69.81
C THR A 153 25.40 110.44 -69.53
N ALA A 154 24.74 109.33 -69.23
CA ALA A 154 23.35 109.25 -68.82
C ALA A 154 23.09 107.92 -68.11
N ILE A 155 21.91 107.76 -67.51
CA ILE A 155 21.47 106.49 -66.92
C ILE A 155 20.12 106.11 -67.53
N LEU A 156 20.05 104.89 -68.04
CA LEU A 156 18.78 104.27 -68.41
C LEU A 156 18.14 103.69 -67.15
N GLY A 157 16.97 104.18 -66.78
CA GLY A 157 16.09 103.53 -65.82
C GLY A 157 15.07 102.69 -66.56
N VAL A 158 14.77 101.49 -66.09
CA VAL A 158 13.68 100.69 -66.65
C VAL A 158 12.79 100.16 -65.55
N ASP A 159 11.50 100.24 -65.79
CA ASP A 159 10.51 99.57 -64.95
C ASP A 159 10.24 98.20 -65.57
N VAL A 160 10.40 97.14 -64.77
CA VAL A 160 10.16 95.76 -65.18
C VAL A 160 9.01 95.22 -64.35
N SER A 161 7.98 94.69 -65.00
CA SER A 161 6.86 94.08 -64.28
C SER A 161 7.36 92.90 -63.45
N ILE A 162 7.00 92.86 -62.15
CA ILE A 162 7.35 91.73 -61.26
C ILE A 162 6.39 90.55 -61.43
N SER A 163 5.37 90.69 -62.30
CA SER A 163 4.37 89.65 -62.56
C SER A 163 4.98 88.30 -62.94
N ASP A 164 6.02 88.27 -63.77
CA ASP A 164 6.72 87.03 -64.15
C ASP A 164 7.26 86.27 -62.92
N ILE A 165 7.81 86.99 -61.93
CA ILE A 165 8.36 86.39 -60.71
C ILE A 165 7.22 85.96 -59.78
N LEU A 166 6.17 86.77 -59.65
CA LEU A 166 5.00 86.42 -58.82
C LEU A 166 4.26 85.20 -59.37
N ASP A 167 4.15 85.06 -60.69
CA ASP A 167 3.55 83.89 -61.33
C ASP A 167 4.44 82.65 -61.20
N GLN A 168 5.77 82.81 -61.25
CA GLN A 168 6.69 81.73 -60.89
C GLN A 168 6.52 81.32 -59.43
N LEU A 169 6.36 82.27 -58.50
CA LEU A 169 6.20 82.01 -57.06
C LEU A 169 4.88 81.29 -56.77
N LYS A 170 3.78 81.65 -57.44
CA LYS A 170 2.48 80.96 -57.32
C LYS A 170 2.50 79.52 -57.82
N ARG A 171 3.40 79.19 -58.75
CA ARG A 171 3.56 77.82 -59.28
C ARG A 171 4.44 76.94 -58.41
N VAL A 172 5.09 77.50 -57.39
CA VAL A 172 5.90 76.74 -56.44
C VAL A 172 4.98 75.87 -55.61
N GLN A 173 5.06 74.55 -55.81
CA GLN A 173 4.36 73.56 -54.98
C GLN A 173 5.30 73.08 -53.88
N LEU A 174 4.95 73.39 -52.64
CA LEU A 174 5.68 72.92 -51.47
C LEU A 174 4.94 71.74 -50.83
N PRO A 175 5.67 70.78 -50.23
CA PRO A 175 5.06 69.72 -49.44
C PRO A 175 4.24 70.32 -48.27
N GLY A 176 3.25 69.57 -47.79
CA GLY A 176 2.46 69.96 -46.61
C GLY A 176 1.60 71.22 -46.81
N ALA A 177 1.06 71.44 -48.02
CA ALA A 177 0.27 72.63 -48.37
C ALA A 177 0.99 73.96 -48.08
N GLY A 178 2.30 73.97 -48.34
CA GLY A 178 3.16 75.10 -48.04
C GLY A 178 3.03 76.30 -48.99
N SER A 179 3.55 77.45 -48.57
CA SER A 179 3.63 78.69 -49.37
C SER A 179 5.05 79.27 -49.34
N ALA A 180 5.37 80.15 -50.29
CA ALA A 180 6.70 80.74 -50.43
C ALA A 180 6.65 82.27 -50.49
N VAL A 181 7.66 82.91 -49.93
CA VAL A 181 7.80 84.36 -49.84
C VAL A 181 9.22 84.75 -50.23
N LEU A 182 9.36 85.67 -51.18
CA LEU A 182 10.66 86.22 -51.57
C LEU A 182 10.91 87.53 -50.82
N VAL A 183 12.06 87.64 -50.15
CA VAL A 183 12.45 88.86 -49.42
C VAL A 183 13.83 89.36 -49.83
N ASN A 184 14.10 90.66 -49.66
CA ASN A 184 15.42 91.25 -49.91
C ASN A 184 16.34 91.14 -48.68
N GLY A 185 17.58 91.62 -48.80
CA GLY A 185 18.56 91.64 -47.69
C GLY A 185 18.18 92.54 -46.50
N GLN A 186 17.09 93.28 -46.58
CA GLN A 186 16.51 94.08 -45.49
C GLN A 186 15.23 93.43 -44.92
N ASN A 187 14.94 92.18 -45.30
CA ASN A 187 13.76 91.39 -44.94
C ASN A 187 12.43 92.02 -45.36
N ILE A 188 12.45 92.81 -46.42
CA ILE A 188 11.25 93.36 -47.05
C ILE A 188 10.74 92.38 -48.10
N VAL A 189 9.44 92.13 -48.11
CA VAL A 189 8.76 91.25 -49.05
C VAL A 189 8.82 91.81 -50.46
N LEU A 190 9.54 91.11 -51.32
CA LEU A 190 9.65 91.35 -52.76
C LEU A 190 8.60 90.57 -53.55
N GLY A 191 8.20 89.39 -53.07
CA GLY A 191 7.23 88.53 -53.74
C GLY A 191 6.42 87.70 -52.75
N HIS A 192 5.10 87.72 -52.91
CA HIS A 192 4.14 86.93 -52.14
C HIS A 192 2.89 86.67 -53.01
N GLU A 193 2.15 85.60 -52.74
CA GLU A 193 0.91 85.28 -53.47
C GLU A 193 -0.13 86.41 -53.35
N ASP A 194 -0.33 86.90 -52.12
CA ASP A 194 -1.07 88.13 -51.83
C ASP A 194 -0.22 89.39 -52.07
N ALA A 195 -0.62 90.18 -53.06
CA ALA A 195 0.06 91.41 -53.47
C ALA A 195 0.00 92.53 -52.43
N ALA A 196 -0.92 92.48 -51.45
CA ALA A 196 -1.02 93.49 -50.39
C ALA A 196 0.15 93.43 -49.39
N LEU A 197 0.93 92.34 -49.44
CA LEU A 197 2.08 92.11 -48.57
C LEU A 197 3.41 92.56 -49.17
N LEU A 198 3.42 92.96 -50.44
CA LEU A 198 4.62 93.49 -51.08
C LEU A 198 5.08 94.78 -50.39
N ALA A 199 6.39 94.99 -50.35
CA ALA A 199 7.06 96.13 -49.72
C ALA A 199 6.88 96.26 -48.19
N LYS A 200 6.33 95.24 -47.51
CA LYS A 200 6.24 95.17 -46.05
C LYS A 200 7.36 94.35 -45.41
N PRO A 201 7.71 94.55 -44.13
CA PRO A 201 8.63 93.68 -43.41
C PRO A 201 8.07 92.26 -43.26
N ILE A 202 8.92 91.24 -43.42
CA ILE A 202 8.51 89.82 -43.24
C ILE A 202 8.01 89.52 -41.83
N THR A 203 8.41 90.33 -40.84
CA THR A 203 7.99 90.21 -39.45
C THR A 203 6.49 90.48 -39.24
N GLU A 204 5.81 91.16 -40.18
CA GLU A 204 4.35 91.27 -40.15
C GLU A 204 3.66 89.93 -40.45
N LEU A 205 4.30 89.06 -41.22
CA LEU A 205 3.81 87.72 -41.57
C LEU A 205 4.24 86.70 -40.54
N PHE A 206 5.51 86.76 -40.15
CA PHE A 206 6.13 85.82 -39.22
C PHE A 206 6.94 86.61 -38.19
N PRO A 207 6.37 86.93 -37.01
CA PRO A 207 7.05 87.71 -35.97
C PRO A 207 8.37 87.11 -35.50
N GLN A 208 8.57 85.81 -35.74
CA GLN A 208 9.77 85.05 -35.36
C GLN A 208 10.90 85.15 -36.40
N LEU A 209 10.63 85.65 -37.60
CA LEU A 209 11.63 85.84 -38.66
C LEU A 209 12.24 87.24 -38.57
N ASP A 210 12.95 87.51 -37.47
CA ASP A 210 13.81 88.68 -37.38
C ASP A 210 15.06 88.52 -38.27
N ALA A 211 15.84 89.59 -38.41
CA ALA A 211 17.02 89.60 -39.28
C ALA A 211 18.07 88.56 -38.90
N ASP A 212 18.26 88.31 -37.61
CA ASP A 212 19.19 87.30 -37.11
C ASP A 212 18.72 85.88 -37.43
N THR A 213 17.43 85.60 -37.23
CA THR A 213 16.84 84.28 -37.47
C THR A 213 16.85 83.92 -38.96
N LEU A 214 16.52 84.88 -39.83
CA LEU A 214 16.57 84.65 -41.26
C LEU A 214 18.01 84.44 -41.75
N GLN A 215 18.96 85.22 -41.24
CA GLN A 215 20.38 85.06 -41.59
C GLN A 215 20.93 83.70 -41.11
N ARG A 216 20.55 83.24 -39.90
CA ARG A 216 20.92 81.91 -39.40
C ARG A 216 20.32 80.79 -40.24
N LEU A 217 19.07 80.92 -40.68
CA LEU A 217 18.44 79.95 -41.58
C LEU A 217 19.11 79.95 -42.95
N ALA A 218 19.45 81.12 -43.50
CA ALA A 218 20.07 81.23 -44.82
C ALA A 218 21.52 80.70 -44.86
N GLN A 219 22.26 80.78 -43.75
CA GLN A 219 23.64 80.28 -43.65
C GLN A 219 23.73 78.80 -43.24
N ALA A 220 22.62 78.19 -42.81
CA ALA A 220 22.60 76.80 -42.39
C ALA A 220 22.48 75.88 -43.62
N PRO A 221 23.33 74.83 -43.76
CA PRO A 221 23.14 73.84 -44.80
C PRO A 221 21.85 73.07 -44.55
N GLY A 222 20.83 73.35 -45.37
CA GLY A 222 19.80 72.40 -45.79
C GLY A 222 18.73 71.94 -44.80
N GLU A 223 19.02 71.70 -43.52
CA GLU A 223 18.11 70.94 -42.62
C GLU A 223 17.47 71.75 -41.49
N ARG A 224 17.90 73.00 -41.27
CA ARG A 224 17.37 73.81 -40.17
C ARG A 224 16.12 74.54 -40.60
N HIS A 225 15.06 74.34 -39.83
CA HIS A 225 13.82 75.10 -39.87
C HIS A 225 13.57 75.78 -38.53
N VAL A 226 12.69 76.78 -38.54
CA VAL A 226 12.09 77.34 -37.33
C VAL A 226 10.63 76.93 -37.29
N ASP A 227 10.20 76.36 -36.17
CA ASP A 227 8.79 76.08 -35.92
C ASP A 227 8.07 77.37 -35.50
N THR A 228 6.92 77.63 -36.12
CA THR A 228 6.03 78.72 -35.72
C THR A 228 5.09 78.27 -34.61
N VAL A 229 4.51 79.24 -33.87
CA VAL A 229 3.47 78.95 -32.87
C VAL A 229 2.22 78.30 -33.49
N ALA A 230 2.03 78.44 -34.80
CA ALA A 230 0.92 77.87 -35.57
C ALA A 230 1.22 76.45 -36.10
N GLY A 231 2.37 75.85 -35.75
CA GLY A 231 2.73 74.49 -36.18
C GLY A 231 3.30 74.40 -37.60
N GLN A 232 3.76 75.51 -38.16
CA GLN A 232 4.42 75.55 -39.46
C GLN A 232 5.94 75.52 -39.31
N ARG A 233 6.62 75.02 -40.32
CA ARG A 233 8.08 74.97 -40.41
C ARG A 233 8.57 75.93 -41.47
N LEU A 234 9.45 76.84 -41.09
CA LEU A 234 10.01 77.88 -41.93
C LEU A 234 11.43 77.52 -42.38
N TYR A 235 11.67 77.53 -43.68
CA TYR A 235 12.96 77.27 -44.31
C TYR A 235 13.40 78.50 -45.11
N ALA A 236 14.70 78.79 -45.11
CA ALA A 236 15.25 79.92 -45.87
C ALA A 236 16.29 79.44 -46.88
N ALA A 237 16.23 79.95 -48.10
CA ALA A 237 17.15 79.63 -49.18
C ALA A 237 17.68 80.92 -49.84
N PRO A 238 18.93 81.33 -49.58
CA PRO A 238 19.51 82.54 -50.14
C PRO A 238 19.72 82.42 -51.65
N MET A 239 19.52 83.51 -52.37
CA MET A 239 19.70 83.58 -53.83
C MET A 239 21.12 83.97 -54.26
N ASN A 240 21.97 84.43 -53.33
CA ASN A 240 23.34 84.87 -53.59
C ASN A 240 23.47 85.97 -54.67
N HIS A 241 22.44 86.82 -54.81
CA HIS A 241 22.39 87.93 -55.78
C HIS A 241 22.13 89.29 -55.10
N ASN A 242 22.80 89.57 -53.97
CA ASN A 242 22.69 90.78 -53.12
C ASN A 242 21.75 90.69 -51.90
N GLY A 243 21.55 89.49 -51.37
CA GLY A 243 20.94 89.26 -50.05
C GLY A 243 19.47 88.81 -50.09
N GLU A 244 18.89 88.62 -51.28
CA GLU A 244 17.54 88.09 -51.44
C GLU A 244 17.47 86.63 -50.97
N THR A 245 16.38 86.30 -50.30
CA THR A 245 16.15 84.99 -49.69
C THR A 245 14.74 84.53 -49.97
N LEU A 246 14.59 83.30 -50.46
CA LEU A 246 13.31 82.64 -50.55
C LEU A 246 13.00 81.97 -49.21
N VAL A 247 11.89 82.36 -48.60
CA VAL A 247 11.36 81.74 -47.39
C VAL A 247 10.25 80.79 -47.79
N MET A 248 10.37 79.51 -47.43
CA MET A 248 9.39 78.47 -47.69
C MET A 248 8.75 78.06 -46.37
N ILE A 249 7.42 77.94 -46.36
CA ILE A 249 6.61 77.63 -45.19
C ILE A 249 5.91 76.31 -45.44
N VAL A 250 6.00 75.35 -44.51
CA VAL A 250 5.39 74.02 -44.63
C VAL A 250 4.58 73.69 -43.37
N ASP A 251 3.36 73.16 -43.51
CA ASP A 251 2.54 72.76 -42.35
C ASP A 251 2.96 71.37 -41.82
N SER A 252 3.38 71.31 -40.55
CA SER A 252 3.85 70.08 -39.92
C SER A 252 2.72 69.07 -39.67
N GLY A 253 1.50 69.55 -39.43
CA GLY A 253 0.33 68.71 -39.20
C GLY A 253 -0.11 67.96 -40.46
N VAL A 254 -0.10 68.65 -41.61
CA VAL A 254 -0.42 68.03 -42.91
C VAL A 254 0.66 67.01 -43.30
N LEU A 255 1.93 67.30 -43.04
CA LEU A 255 3.05 66.41 -43.33
C LEU A 255 2.93 65.08 -42.57
N MET A 256 2.54 65.13 -41.29
CA MET A 256 2.50 63.98 -40.38
C MET A 256 1.19 63.16 -40.41
N ALA A 257 0.13 63.68 -41.05
CA ALA A 257 -1.17 63.00 -41.12
C ALA A 257 -1.13 61.59 -41.75
N PRO A 258 -0.38 61.33 -42.85
CA PRO A 258 -0.25 59.98 -43.42
C PRO A 258 0.38 58.98 -42.44
N LEU A 259 1.37 59.42 -41.66
CA LEU A 259 2.08 58.59 -40.68
C LEU A 259 1.15 58.16 -39.52
N GLN A 260 0.31 59.06 -39.02
CA GLN A 260 -0.65 58.75 -37.97
C GLN A 260 -1.71 57.75 -38.43
N ARG A 261 -2.22 57.90 -39.66
CA ARG A 261 -3.17 56.95 -40.25
C ARG A 261 -2.58 55.54 -40.35
N GLN A 262 -1.31 55.42 -40.74
CA GLN A 262 -0.62 54.15 -40.85
C GLN A 262 -0.41 53.45 -39.50
N LEU A 263 -0.16 54.22 -38.43
CA LEU A 263 -0.05 53.69 -37.07
C LEU A 263 -1.37 53.08 -36.58
N TRP A 264 -2.50 53.75 -36.79
CA TRP A 264 -3.81 53.24 -36.40
C TRP A 264 -4.22 51.96 -37.12
N ILE A 265 -3.91 51.85 -38.42
CA ILE A 265 -4.18 50.62 -39.20
C ILE A 265 -3.35 49.45 -38.66
N SER A 266 -2.08 49.68 -38.33
CA SER A 266 -1.19 48.63 -37.81
C SER A 266 -1.66 48.12 -36.44
N LEU A 267 -2.16 49.01 -35.58
CA LEU A 267 -2.69 48.64 -34.26
C LEU A 267 -3.97 47.81 -34.34
N ALA A 268 -4.85 48.12 -35.31
CA ALA A 268 -6.10 47.39 -35.52
C ALA A 268 -5.87 45.93 -35.98
N ILE A 269 -4.89 45.71 -36.87
CA ILE A 269 -4.52 44.36 -37.34
C ILE A 269 -4.00 43.51 -36.18
N LEU A 270 -3.15 44.08 -35.32
CA LEU A 270 -2.62 43.39 -34.14
C LEU A 270 -3.73 42.92 -33.19
N ALA A 271 -4.76 43.75 -32.97
CA ALA A 271 -5.90 43.41 -32.12
C ALA A 271 -6.73 42.23 -32.67
N VAL A 272 -6.95 42.18 -33.99
CA VAL A 272 -7.71 41.09 -34.65
C VAL A 272 -6.97 39.75 -34.53
N VAL A 273 -5.65 39.73 -34.75
CA VAL A 273 -4.82 38.51 -34.66
C VAL A 273 -4.80 37.97 -33.22
N LEU A 274 -4.66 38.86 -32.22
CA LEU A 274 -4.72 38.48 -30.81
C LEU A 274 -6.10 37.91 -30.43
N GLY A 275 -7.19 38.56 -30.84
CA GLY A 275 -8.56 38.09 -30.59
C GLY A 275 -8.83 36.71 -31.22
N GLY A 276 -8.43 36.51 -32.48
CA GLY A 276 -8.60 35.23 -33.17
C GLY A 276 -7.84 34.08 -32.51
N SER A 277 -6.61 34.33 -32.05
CA SER A 277 -5.79 33.31 -31.39
C SER A 277 -6.40 32.81 -30.06
N LEU A 278 -6.99 33.70 -29.27
CA LEU A 278 -7.62 33.35 -27.99
C LEU A 278 -8.90 32.53 -28.17
N LEU A 279 -9.70 32.84 -29.19
CA LEU A 279 -10.93 32.11 -29.50
C LEU A 279 -10.64 30.67 -29.94
N LEU A 280 -9.62 30.49 -30.80
CA LEU A 280 -9.20 29.18 -31.31
C LEU A 280 -8.68 28.25 -30.20
N ILE A 281 -7.89 28.80 -29.26
CA ILE A 281 -7.40 28.04 -28.10
C ILE A 281 -8.56 27.54 -27.23
N ASN A 282 -9.57 28.38 -26.99
CA ASN A 282 -10.75 28.00 -26.19
C ASN A 282 -11.55 26.86 -26.86
N LEU A 283 -11.80 26.97 -28.17
CA LEU A 283 -12.48 25.92 -28.94
C LEU A 283 -11.71 24.60 -28.96
N LEU A 284 -10.38 24.64 -29.09
CA LEU A 284 -9.55 23.44 -29.12
C LEU A 284 -9.48 22.75 -27.76
N CYS A 285 -9.32 23.51 -26.67
CA CYS A 285 -9.32 22.98 -25.31
C CYS A 285 -10.68 22.34 -24.93
N SER A 286 -11.79 22.96 -25.31
CA SER A 286 -13.13 22.42 -25.03
C SER A 286 -13.45 21.14 -25.82
N TYR A 287 -12.87 20.97 -27.01
CA TYR A 287 -13.00 19.74 -27.80
C TYR A 287 -12.14 18.59 -27.23
N LEU A 288 -10.86 18.85 -26.94
CA LEU A 288 -9.92 17.83 -26.46
C LEU A 288 -10.21 17.33 -25.04
N LEU A 289 -10.78 18.18 -24.17
CA LEU A 289 -11.06 17.82 -22.77
C LEU A 289 -12.47 17.22 -22.57
N ARG A 290 -13.33 17.20 -23.60
CA ARG A 290 -14.69 16.65 -23.52
C ARG A 290 -14.76 15.19 -23.06
N PRO A 291 -13.84 14.28 -23.47
CA PRO A 291 -13.84 12.88 -23.02
C PRO A 291 -13.51 12.69 -21.52
N LEU A 292 -12.85 13.64 -20.86
CA LEU A 292 -12.57 13.56 -19.41
C LEU A 292 -13.85 13.56 -18.56
N GLY A 293 -14.92 14.19 -19.06
CA GLY A 293 -16.23 14.15 -18.39
C GLY A 293 -16.81 12.74 -18.31
N VAL A 294 -16.55 11.90 -19.31
CA VAL A 294 -17.02 10.50 -19.36
C VAL A 294 -16.28 9.65 -18.33
N VAL A 295 -14.96 9.82 -18.21
CA VAL A 295 -14.14 9.13 -17.19
C VAL A 295 -14.52 9.59 -15.78
N SER A 296 -14.72 10.89 -15.58
CA SER A 296 -15.18 11.47 -14.31
C SER A 296 -16.57 10.96 -13.89
N SER A 297 -17.53 10.93 -14.82
CA SER A 297 -18.86 10.31 -14.56
C SER A 297 -18.76 8.81 -14.29
N GLY A 298 -17.88 8.08 -14.99
CA GLY A 298 -17.62 6.67 -14.72
C GLY A 298 -17.07 6.42 -13.31
N LEU A 299 -16.16 7.28 -12.85
CA LEU A 299 -15.63 7.29 -11.49
C LEU A 299 -16.71 7.62 -10.46
N GLN A 300 -17.55 8.62 -10.74
CA GLN A 300 -18.64 9.02 -9.86
C GLN A 300 -19.68 7.90 -9.70
N VAL A 301 -20.03 7.17 -10.77
CA VAL A 301 -20.96 6.03 -10.70
C VAL A 301 -20.41 4.90 -9.83
N ILE A 302 -19.10 4.65 -9.80
CA ILE A 302 -18.53 3.61 -8.93
C ILE A 302 -18.36 4.11 -7.49
N ALA A 303 -18.02 5.39 -7.30
CA ALA A 303 -17.89 6.01 -5.98
C ALA A 303 -19.25 6.20 -5.27
N GLU A 304 -20.31 6.52 -6.01
CA GLU A 304 -21.67 6.72 -5.48
C GLU A 304 -22.55 5.47 -5.60
N GLY A 305 -22.29 4.59 -6.56
CA GLY A 305 -23.14 3.44 -6.92
C GLY A 305 -23.05 2.23 -5.99
N GLN A 306 -22.82 2.45 -4.69
CA GLN A 306 -22.80 1.40 -3.66
C GLN A 306 -21.81 0.25 -3.88
N GLY A 307 -20.82 0.41 -4.77
CA GLY A 307 -19.82 -0.63 -5.05
C GLY A 307 -20.20 -1.61 -6.17
N ASP A 308 -20.94 -1.18 -7.19
CA ASP A 308 -21.19 -1.98 -8.40
C ASP A 308 -19.92 -2.17 -9.25
N LEU A 309 -19.27 -3.33 -9.07
CA LEU A 309 -18.06 -3.74 -9.77
C LEU A 309 -18.36 -4.45 -11.11
N THR A 310 -19.62 -4.52 -11.55
CA THR A 310 -19.97 -5.00 -12.91
C THR A 310 -19.76 -3.90 -13.97
N ARG A 311 -19.82 -2.63 -13.55
CA ARG A 311 -19.75 -1.47 -14.43
C ARG A 311 -18.35 -1.28 -15.01
N ARG A 312 -18.28 -0.85 -16.27
CA ARG A 312 -17.04 -0.53 -16.98
C ARG A 312 -17.18 0.82 -17.69
N ILE A 313 -16.09 1.57 -17.78
CA ILE A 313 -16.03 2.81 -18.56
C ILE A 313 -15.82 2.42 -20.03
N ALA A 314 -16.69 2.90 -20.92
CA ALA A 314 -16.54 2.65 -22.35
C ALA A 314 -15.29 3.38 -22.89
N VAL A 315 -14.36 2.62 -23.48
CA VAL A 315 -13.15 3.19 -24.10
C VAL A 315 -13.54 3.72 -25.49
N GLN A 316 -13.69 5.03 -25.61
CA GLN A 316 -14.16 5.70 -26.85
C GLN A 316 -13.03 6.40 -27.63
N SER A 317 -11.82 6.45 -27.07
CA SER A 317 -10.65 7.09 -27.69
C SER A 317 -9.42 6.20 -27.55
N THR A 318 -8.42 6.39 -28.41
CA THR A 318 -7.10 5.73 -28.35
C THR A 318 -6.00 6.65 -27.83
N ASP A 319 -6.38 7.83 -27.33
CA ASP A 319 -5.50 8.79 -26.69
C ASP A 319 -5.28 8.48 -25.19
N GLU A 320 -4.66 9.40 -24.47
CA GLU A 320 -4.37 9.30 -23.04
C GLU A 320 -5.65 9.11 -22.19
N VAL A 321 -6.79 9.65 -22.62
CA VAL A 321 -8.08 9.47 -21.93
C VAL A 321 -8.62 8.06 -22.15
N GLY A 322 -8.43 7.51 -23.35
CA GLY A 322 -8.68 6.11 -23.66
C GLY A 322 -7.85 5.14 -22.81
N GLY A 323 -6.54 5.42 -22.68
CA GLY A 323 -5.62 4.65 -21.83
C GLY A 323 -6.02 4.68 -20.34
N LEU A 324 -6.44 5.85 -19.84
CA LEU A 324 -6.94 6.00 -18.47
C LEU A 324 -8.18 5.15 -18.19
N ALA A 325 -9.15 5.15 -19.12
CA ALA A 325 -10.35 4.31 -19.01
C ALA A 325 -10.01 2.80 -19.01
N GLY A 326 -9.04 2.39 -19.83
CA GLY A 326 -8.54 1.02 -19.87
C GLY A 326 -7.90 0.56 -18.56
N HIS A 327 -6.95 1.32 -18.02
CA HIS A 327 -6.30 1.01 -16.74
C HIS A 327 -7.31 0.98 -15.58
N PHE A 328 -8.28 1.89 -15.58
CA PHE A 328 -9.33 1.91 -14.58
C PHE A 328 -10.21 0.64 -14.64
N ASN A 329 -10.64 0.22 -15.84
CA ASN A 329 -11.38 -1.04 -16.00
C ASN A 329 -10.61 -2.25 -15.49
N GLN A 330 -9.28 -2.28 -15.67
CA GLN A 330 -8.43 -3.35 -15.17
C GLN A 330 -8.31 -3.34 -13.63
N PHE A 331 -8.26 -2.16 -13.02
CA PHE A 331 -8.35 -2.01 -11.57
C PHE A 331 -9.68 -2.53 -11.01
N VAL A 332 -10.81 -2.17 -11.62
CA VAL A 332 -12.15 -2.66 -11.22
C VAL A 332 -12.27 -4.17 -11.41
N ALA A 333 -11.72 -4.73 -12.48
CA ALA A 333 -11.70 -6.18 -12.70
C ALA A 333 -10.90 -6.93 -11.61
N SER A 334 -9.74 -6.39 -11.21
CA SER A 334 -8.96 -6.94 -10.09
C SER A 334 -9.72 -6.86 -8.76
N LEU A 335 -10.41 -5.74 -8.48
CA LEU A 335 -11.26 -5.62 -7.30
C LEU A 335 -12.42 -6.62 -7.32
N HIS A 336 -13.11 -6.78 -8.45
CA HIS A 336 -14.16 -7.79 -8.61
C HIS A 336 -13.62 -9.19 -8.26
N GLY A 337 -12.48 -9.58 -8.83
CA GLY A 337 -11.85 -10.88 -8.55
C GLY A 337 -11.48 -11.07 -7.08
N LEU A 338 -10.89 -10.05 -6.44
CA LEU A 338 -10.54 -10.07 -5.02
C LEU A 338 -11.78 -10.20 -4.14
N ILE A 339 -12.81 -9.39 -4.37
CA ILE A 339 -14.06 -9.41 -3.61
C ILE A 339 -14.79 -10.75 -3.80
N GLY A 340 -14.79 -11.30 -5.02
CA GLY A 340 -15.30 -12.65 -5.30
C GLY A 340 -14.56 -13.74 -4.52
N GLY A 341 -13.22 -13.70 -4.53
CA GLY A 341 -12.37 -14.63 -3.78
C GLY A 341 -12.60 -14.54 -2.27
N VAL A 342 -12.72 -13.31 -1.73
CA VAL A 342 -13.03 -13.08 -0.32
C VAL A 342 -14.39 -13.67 0.06
N ARG A 343 -15.42 -13.49 -0.77
CA ARG A 343 -16.75 -14.06 -0.53
C ARG A 343 -16.73 -15.59 -0.50
N GLN A 344 -16.00 -16.20 -1.42
CA GLN A 344 -15.84 -17.65 -1.48
C GLN A 344 -15.02 -18.21 -0.29
N HIS A 345 -13.98 -17.50 0.15
CA HIS A 345 -13.21 -17.88 1.34
C HIS A 345 -14.04 -17.73 2.62
N ALA A 346 -14.83 -16.67 2.76
CA ALA A 346 -15.75 -16.50 3.89
C ALA A 346 -16.76 -17.65 3.97
N GLN A 347 -17.37 -18.04 2.84
CA GLN A 347 -18.27 -19.20 2.77
C GLN A 347 -17.56 -20.51 3.13
N SER A 348 -16.30 -20.68 2.71
CA SER A 348 -15.52 -21.88 3.06
C SER A 348 -15.20 -21.93 4.55
N VAL A 349 -14.85 -20.79 5.17
CA VAL A 349 -14.60 -20.70 6.63
C VAL A 349 -15.88 -20.98 7.41
N ASP A 350 -17.03 -20.47 6.99
CA ASP A 350 -18.32 -20.77 7.61
C ASP A 350 -18.63 -22.28 7.56
N ALA A 351 -18.50 -22.91 6.39
CA ALA A 351 -18.74 -24.34 6.20
C ALA A 351 -17.79 -25.22 7.02
N GLU A 352 -16.49 -24.89 7.07
CA GLU A 352 -15.51 -25.64 7.88
C GLU A 352 -15.76 -25.43 9.38
N SER A 353 -16.11 -24.21 9.80
CA SER A 353 -16.49 -23.94 11.20
C SER A 353 -17.72 -24.75 11.60
N GLN A 354 -18.71 -24.90 10.72
CA GLN A 354 -19.89 -25.74 10.94
C GLN A 354 -19.52 -27.22 11.13
N LYS A 355 -18.60 -27.74 10.33
CA LYS A 355 -18.09 -29.12 10.48
C LYS A 355 -17.36 -29.30 11.81
N VAL A 356 -16.55 -28.32 12.23
CA VAL A 356 -15.86 -28.38 13.53
C VAL A 356 -16.87 -28.33 14.68
N LEU A 357 -17.91 -27.48 14.61
CA LEU A 357 -18.98 -27.45 15.62
C LEU A 357 -19.67 -28.81 15.77
N GLN A 358 -20.05 -29.45 14.67
CA GLN A 358 -20.67 -30.77 14.70
C GLN A 358 -19.73 -31.83 15.29
N ARG A 359 -18.44 -31.79 14.94
CA ARG A 359 -17.43 -32.72 15.48
C ARG A 359 -17.17 -32.49 16.97
N SER A 360 -17.07 -31.24 17.41
CA SER A 360 -16.94 -30.89 18.83
C SER A 360 -18.14 -31.37 19.63
N ALA A 361 -19.37 -31.16 19.15
CA ALA A 361 -20.58 -31.64 19.82
C ALA A 361 -20.62 -33.17 19.93
N ALA A 362 -20.28 -33.88 18.85
CA ALA A 362 -20.17 -35.33 18.86
C ALA A 362 -19.07 -35.82 19.82
N ALA A 363 -17.92 -35.13 19.86
CA ALA A 363 -16.83 -35.45 20.79
C ALA A 363 -17.27 -35.28 22.25
N THR A 364 -17.96 -34.18 22.60
CA THR A 364 -18.50 -33.97 23.95
C THR A 364 -19.46 -35.09 24.36
N GLN A 365 -20.33 -35.53 23.46
CA GLN A 365 -21.25 -36.65 23.72
C GLN A 365 -20.50 -37.97 23.96
N GLU A 366 -19.53 -38.33 23.11
CA GLU A 366 -18.73 -39.55 23.29
C GLU A 366 -17.87 -39.49 24.56
N LEU A 367 -17.34 -38.32 24.92
CA LEU A 367 -16.60 -38.12 26.17
C LEU A 367 -17.49 -38.29 27.41
N GLY A 368 -18.75 -37.85 27.34
CA GLY A 368 -19.74 -38.13 28.38
C GLY A 368 -19.97 -39.64 28.56
N ARG A 369 -20.06 -40.40 27.46
CA ARG A 369 -20.18 -41.86 27.51
C ARG A 369 -18.90 -42.51 28.05
N LEU A 370 -17.73 -42.04 27.63
CA LEU A 370 -16.44 -42.51 28.13
C LEU A 370 -16.31 -42.30 29.65
N GLN A 371 -16.74 -41.16 30.19
CA GLN A 371 -16.74 -40.92 31.64
C GLN A 371 -17.62 -41.94 32.39
N GLN A 372 -18.78 -42.32 31.83
CA GLN A 372 -19.64 -43.35 32.43
C GLN A 372 -18.96 -44.71 32.44
N GLU A 373 -18.32 -45.10 31.33
CA GLU A 373 -17.57 -46.35 31.24
C GLU A 373 -16.38 -46.38 32.21
N ILE A 374 -15.62 -45.28 32.30
CA ILE A 374 -14.53 -45.12 33.29
C ILE A 374 -15.05 -45.28 34.73
N THR A 375 -16.23 -44.72 35.04
CA THR A 375 -16.84 -44.87 36.36
C THR A 375 -17.16 -46.33 36.66
N LEU A 376 -17.72 -47.05 35.69
CA LEU A 376 -17.99 -48.49 35.80
C LEU A 376 -16.71 -49.30 36.01
N VAL A 377 -15.66 -49.01 35.24
CA VAL A 377 -14.36 -49.67 35.38
C VAL A 377 -13.77 -49.39 36.77
N ALA A 378 -13.84 -48.15 37.26
CA ALA A 378 -13.35 -47.81 38.60
C ALA A 378 -14.08 -48.61 39.70
N THR A 379 -15.41 -48.77 39.58
CA THR A 379 -16.18 -49.62 40.49
C THR A 379 -15.74 -51.08 40.41
N ALA A 380 -15.63 -51.64 39.20
CA ALA A 380 -15.20 -53.03 39.01
C ALA A 380 -13.79 -53.30 39.58
N VAL A 381 -12.87 -52.34 39.42
CA VAL A 381 -11.51 -52.43 39.98
C VAL A 381 -11.53 -52.37 41.51
N THR A 382 -12.41 -51.55 42.10
CA THR A 382 -12.60 -51.49 43.56
C THR A 382 -13.17 -52.81 44.11
N GLU A 383 -14.15 -53.40 43.42
CA GLU A 383 -14.70 -54.72 43.77
C GLU A 383 -13.63 -55.81 43.63
N MET A 384 -12.82 -55.77 42.57
CA MET A 384 -11.70 -56.68 42.36
C MET A 384 -10.65 -56.59 43.47
N ALA A 385 -10.31 -55.38 43.92
CA ALA A 385 -9.39 -55.18 45.04
C ALA A 385 -9.91 -55.84 46.32
N SER A 386 -11.21 -55.63 46.60
CA SER A 386 -11.86 -56.21 47.79
C SER A 386 -11.91 -57.75 47.72
N ALA A 387 -12.28 -58.31 46.56
CA ALA A 387 -12.29 -59.75 46.32
C ALA A 387 -10.89 -60.36 46.46
N THR A 388 -9.86 -59.69 45.94
CA THR A 388 -8.47 -60.15 46.02
C THR A 388 -7.98 -60.18 47.46
N GLN A 389 -8.27 -59.13 48.25
CA GLN A 389 -7.96 -59.13 49.68
C GLN A 389 -8.70 -60.22 50.45
N GLU A 390 -9.93 -60.55 50.06
CA GLU A 390 -10.69 -61.65 50.65
C GLU A 390 -10.08 -63.01 50.32
N ILE A 391 -9.63 -63.21 49.08
CA ILE A 391 -8.90 -64.43 48.66
C ILE A 391 -7.62 -64.59 49.48
N ALA A 392 -6.82 -63.53 49.65
CA ALA A 392 -5.60 -63.58 50.46
C ALA A 392 -5.90 -63.99 51.91
N ARG A 393 -6.90 -63.36 52.55
CA ARG A 393 -7.34 -63.71 53.91
C ARG A 393 -7.83 -65.16 54.01
N ASN A 394 -8.61 -65.63 53.04
CA ASN A 394 -9.10 -67.01 53.02
C ASN A 394 -7.96 -68.02 52.85
N ALA A 395 -6.94 -67.70 52.06
CA ALA A 395 -5.75 -68.52 51.89
C ALA A 395 -4.94 -68.61 53.19
N GLU A 396 -4.72 -67.50 53.90
CA GLU A 396 -4.08 -67.48 55.22
C GLU A 396 -4.87 -68.31 56.26
N GLN A 397 -6.19 -68.13 56.31
CA GLN A 397 -7.05 -68.91 57.22
C GLN A 397 -7.02 -70.40 56.90
N THR A 398 -6.96 -70.77 55.61
CA THR A 398 -6.82 -72.16 55.17
C THR A 398 -5.47 -72.74 55.60
N ALA A 399 -4.38 -72.00 55.40
CA ALA A 399 -3.05 -72.43 55.84
C ALA A 399 -2.99 -72.67 57.35
N GLU A 400 -3.60 -71.79 58.15
CA GLU A 400 -3.67 -71.95 59.61
C GLU A 400 -4.52 -73.16 60.03
N ALA A 401 -5.69 -73.37 59.42
CA ALA A 401 -6.53 -74.52 59.70
C ALA A 401 -5.81 -75.85 59.38
N ILE A 402 -5.02 -75.85 58.31
CA ILE A 402 -4.22 -77.01 57.91
C ILE A 402 -3.04 -77.25 58.83
N ARG A 403 -2.39 -76.20 59.33
CA ARG A 403 -1.36 -76.33 60.37
C ARG A 403 -1.93 -77.03 61.60
N GLN A 404 -3.11 -76.62 62.07
CA GLN A 404 -3.79 -77.26 63.19
C GLN A 404 -4.18 -78.72 62.91
N SER A 405 -4.61 -79.02 61.67
CA SER A 405 -4.91 -80.38 61.24
C SER A 405 -3.65 -81.26 61.18
N SER A 406 -2.52 -80.71 60.73
CA SER A 406 -1.23 -81.39 60.71
C SER A 406 -0.74 -81.70 62.13
N ASP A 407 -0.86 -80.74 63.06
CA ASP A 407 -0.52 -80.95 64.47
C ASP A 407 -1.39 -82.07 65.10
N SER A 408 -2.69 -82.06 64.81
CA SER A 408 -3.63 -83.10 65.27
C SER A 408 -3.30 -84.47 64.68
N THR A 409 -2.91 -84.51 63.41
CA THR A 409 -2.51 -85.75 62.71
C THR A 409 -1.21 -86.31 63.29
N ALA A 410 -0.23 -85.46 63.59
CA ALA A 410 1.03 -85.85 64.23
C ALA A 410 0.81 -86.42 65.65
N GLN A 411 -0.09 -85.81 66.43
CA GLN A 411 -0.52 -86.34 67.72
C GLN A 411 -1.22 -87.70 67.56
N GLY A 412 -2.10 -87.82 66.57
CA GLY A 412 -2.77 -89.07 66.22
C GLY A 412 -1.79 -90.19 65.87
N LEU A 413 -0.78 -89.91 65.06
CA LEU A 413 0.26 -90.86 64.69
C LEU A 413 1.04 -91.36 65.92
N THR A 414 1.36 -90.45 66.84
CA THR A 414 2.02 -90.79 68.12
C THR A 414 1.15 -91.72 68.98
N LEU A 415 -0.17 -91.49 69.02
CA LEU A 415 -1.11 -92.31 69.77
C LEU A 415 -1.28 -93.70 69.15
N VAL A 416 -1.31 -93.79 67.81
CA VAL A 416 -1.34 -95.05 67.06
C VAL A 416 -0.07 -95.87 67.32
N GLN A 417 1.10 -95.23 67.30
CA GLN A 417 2.38 -95.87 67.65
C GLN A 417 2.35 -96.46 69.07
N THR A 418 1.87 -95.67 70.04
CA THR A 418 1.73 -96.11 71.45
C THR A 418 0.74 -97.28 71.58
N SER A 419 -0.34 -97.26 70.81
CA SER A 419 -1.34 -98.33 70.78
C SER A 419 -0.75 -99.62 70.20
N LYS A 420 0.07 -99.53 69.14
CA LYS A 420 0.80 -100.67 68.56
C LYS A 420 1.71 -101.32 69.60
N GLU A 421 2.49 -100.52 70.34
CA GLU A 421 3.38 -101.02 71.39
C GLU A 421 2.59 -101.74 72.50
N SER A 422 1.45 -101.17 72.90
CA SER A 422 0.58 -101.75 73.92
C SER A 422 -0.02 -103.09 73.47
N ILE A 423 -0.49 -103.20 72.22
CA ILE A 423 -1.01 -104.45 71.66
C ILE A 423 0.09 -105.50 71.53
N ASN A 424 1.30 -105.13 71.11
CA ASN A 424 2.45 -106.04 71.08
C ASN A 424 2.87 -106.51 72.48
N SER A 425 2.68 -105.68 73.51
CA SER A 425 2.86 -106.11 74.90
C SER A 425 1.78 -107.11 75.31
N LEU A 426 0.52 -106.83 74.99
CA LEU A 426 -0.60 -107.73 75.26
C LEU A 426 -0.44 -109.09 74.57
N ALA A 427 0.00 -109.12 73.31
CA ALA A 427 0.26 -110.36 72.58
C ALA A 427 1.31 -111.23 73.30
N ARG A 428 2.38 -110.61 73.84
CA ARG A 428 3.40 -111.30 74.63
C ARG A 428 2.85 -111.84 75.95
N GLU A 429 2.01 -111.07 76.66
CA GLU A 429 1.36 -111.52 77.90
C GLU A 429 0.40 -112.69 77.66
N VAL A 430 -0.35 -112.68 76.55
CA VAL A 430 -1.24 -113.78 76.16
C VAL A 430 -0.45 -115.05 75.79
N ASP A 431 0.66 -114.91 75.07
CA ASP A 431 1.56 -116.03 74.76
C ASP A 431 2.14 -116.67 76.03
N ASP A 432 2.63 -115.84 76.97
CA ASP A 432 3.12 -116.31 78.26
C ASP A 432 2.02 -117.00 79.09
N ALA A 433 0.81 -116.44 79.12
CA ALA A 433 -0.33 -117.06 79.81
C ALA A 433 -0.71 -118.41 79.17
N THR A 434 -0.65 -118.53 77.84
CA THR A 434 -0.91 -119.77 77.10
C THR A 434 0.10 -120.85 77.51
N ARG A 435 1.38 -120.49 77.63
CA ARG A 435 2.45 -121.40 78.09
C ARG A 435 2.21 -121.90 79.51
N VAL A 436 1.87 -121.01 80.46
CA VAL A 436 1.59 -121.39 81.86
C VAL A 436 0.37 -122.31 81.97
N ILE A 437 -0.69 -122.02 81.21
CA ILE A 437 -1.89 -122.87 81.17
C ILE A 437 -1.58 -124.24 80.53
N GLY A 438 -0.72 -124.27 79.51
CA GLY A 438 -0.23 -125.51 78.91
C GLY A 438 0.55 -126.39 79.91
N GLU A 439 1.39 -125.78 80.75
CA GLU A 439 2.08 -126.50 81.85
C GLU A 439 1.07 -127.05 82.87
N LEU A 440 0.02 -126.30 83.22
CA LEU A 440 -1.06 -126.77 84.09
C LEU A 440 -1.79 -127.98 83.51
N ASP A 441 -2.08 -128.00 82.20
CA ASP A 441 -2.70 -129.16 81.54
C ASP A 441 -1.81 -130.41 81.67
N HIS A 442 -0.51 -130.25 81.39
CA HIS A 442 0.46 -131.33 81.53
C HIS A 442 0.56 -131.88 82.96
N HIS A 443 0.63 -130.99 83.96
CA HIS A 443 0.62 -131.40 85.38
C HIS A 443 -0.67 -132.12 85.77
N SER A 444 -1.81 -131.68 85.26
CA SER A 444 -3.11 -132.29 85.54
C SER A 444 -3.24 -133.68 84.92
N GLN A 445 -2.69 -133.90 83.73
CA GLN A 445 -2.58 -135.23 83.11
C GLN A 445 -1.67 -136.16 83.94
N ALA A 446 -0.56 -135.64 84.47
CA ALA A 446 0.33 -136.41 85.34
C ALA A 446 -0.36 -136.82 86.65
N ILE A 447 -1.15 -135.92 87.27
CA ILE A 447 -1.93 -136.22 88.47
C ILE A 447 -2.99 -137.30 88.18
N ALA A 448 -3.72 -137.19 87.06
CA ALA A 448 -4.70 -138.21 86.65
C ALA A 448 -4.08 -139.61 86.55
N LYS A 449 -2.87 -139.72 85.99
CA LYS A 449 -2.13 -140.99 85.90
C LYS A 449 -1.73 -141.55 87.28
N VAL A 450 -1.36 -140.68 88.22
CA VAL A 450 -1.07 -141.09 89.60
C VAL A 450 -2.34 -141.59 90.30
N LEU A 451 -3.47 -140.92 90.09
CA LEU A 451 -4.77 -141.33 90.66
C LEU A 451 -5.23 -142.68 90.12
N ASP A 452 -5.06 -142.95 88.83
CA ASP A 452 -5.38 -144.26 88.23
C ASP A 452 -4.57 -145.40 88.88
N SER A 453 -3.28 -145.16 89.15
CA SER A 453 -2.42 -146.08 89.90
C SER A 453 -2.93 -146.29 91.34
N ILE A 454 -3.31 -145.23 92.05
CA ILE A 454 -3.85 -145.32 93.41
C ILE A 454 -5.19 -146.08 93.42
N GLN A 455 -6.06 -145.83 92.44
CA GLN A 455 -7.34 -146.53 92.30
C GLN A 455 -7.11 -148.03 92.09
N SER A 456 -6.18 -148.40 91.20
CA SER A 456 -5.77 -149.79 90.98
C SER A 456 -5.21 -150.43 92.25
N ILE A 457 -4.37 -149.73 93.01
CA ILE A 457 -3.83 -150.23 94.29
C ILE A 457 -4.95 -150.42 95.31
N ALA A 458 -5.89 -149.48 95.43
CA ALA A 458 -7.02 -149.58 96.35
C ALA A 458 -7.97 -150.73 95.96
N GLU A 459 -8.16 -151.00 94.67
CA GLU A 459 -8.91 -152.16 94.18
C GLU A 459 -8.24 -153.50 94.48
N GLN A 460 -6.93 -153.58 94.25
CA GLN A 460 -6.13 -154.73 94.65
C GLN A 460 -6.16 -154.94 96.18
N THR A 461 -6.07 -153.86 96.96
CA THR A 461 -6.12 -153.92 98.43
C THR A 461 -7.49 -154.36 98.92
N ASN A 462 -8.58 -153.89 98.30
CA ASN A 462 -9.94 -154.34 98.60
C ASN A 462 -10.14 -155.84 98.29
N LEU A 463 -9.59 -156.34 97.17
CA LEU A 463 -9.62 -157.76 96.81
C LEU A 463 -8.79 -158.62 97.79
N LEU A 464 -7.60 -158.15 98.18
CA LEU A 464 -6.76 -158.81 99.18
C LEU A 464 -7.46 -158.86 100.55
N ALA A 465 -8.10 -157.76 100.96
CA ALA A 465 -8.86 -157.67 102.20
C ALA A 465 -10.08 -158.59 102.19
N LEU A 466 -10.80 -158.70 101.06
CA LEU A 466 -11.90 -159.63 100.89
C LEU A 466 -11.43 -161.09 101.02
N ASN A 467 -10.32 -161.45 100.37
CA ASN A 467 -9.73 -162.78 100.50
C ASN A 467 -9.31 -163.08 101.96
N ALA A 468 -8.73 -162.10 102.65
CA ALA A 468 -8.37 -162.22 104.06
C ALA A 468 -9.60 -162.37 104.98
N ALA A 469 -10.69 -161.64 104.72
CA ALA A 469 -11.94 -161.75 105.47
C ALA A 469 -12.59 -163.14 105.29
N ILE A 470 -12.56 -163.68 104.05
CA ILE A 470 -13.03 -165.04 103.75
C ILE A 470 -12.20 -166.08 104.52
N GLU A 471 -10.88 -165.98 104.53
CA GLU A 471 -10.02 -166.93 105.24
C GLU A 471 -10.15 -166.80 106.77
N ALA A 472 -10.33 -165.58 107.28
CA ALA A 472 -10.61 -165.34 108.70
C ALA A 472 -11.95 -165.94 109.15
N ALA A 473 -13.00 -165.85 108.32
CA ALA A 473 -14.28 -166.52 108.56
C ALA A 473 -14.14 -168.05 108.55
N ARG A 474 -13.25 -168.58 107.69
CA ARG A 474 -12.94 -170.01 107.58
C ARG A 474 -12.22 -170.57 108.81
N ALA A 475 -11.42 -169.75 109.50
CA ALA A 475 -10.69 -170.10 110.71
C ALA A 475 -11.54 -170.08 112.02
N GLY A 476 -12.81 -169.67 111.96
CA GLY A 476 -13.73 -169.67 113.11
C GLY A 476 -13.29 -168.74 114.25
N GLU A 477 -13.38 -169.20 115.50
CA GLU A 477 -13.05 -168.38 116.70
C GLU A 477 -11.58 -167.91 116.73
N HIS A 478 -10.65 -168.68 116.14
CA HIS A 478 -9.24 -168.31 116.03
C HIS A 478 -8.98 -167.16 115.03
N GLY A 479 -9.93 -166.88 114.13
CA GLY A 479 -9.82 -165.87 113.07
C GLY A 479 -10.42 -164.50 113.42
N ARG A 480 -11.09 -164.33 114.57
CA ARG A 480 -11.82 -163.09 114.91
C ARG A 480 -10.97 -161.82 114.85
N GLY A 481 -9.74 -161.85 115.38
CA GLY A 481 -8.83 -160.70 115.33
C GLY A 481 -8.41 -160.32 113.91
N PHE A 482 -8.17 -161.33 113.06
CA PHE A 482 -7.85 -161.15 111.65
C PHE A 482 -9.04 -160.64 110.84
N ALA A 483 -10.26 -161.10 111.14
CA ALA A 483 -11.49 -160.65 110.47
C ALA A 483 -11.73 -159.15 110.67
N VAL A 484 -11.52 -158.63 111.89
CA VAL A 484 -11.66 -157.19 112.18
C VAL A 484 -10.65 -156.36 111.40
N VAL A 485 -9.37 -156.80 111.35
CA VAL A 485 -8.34 -156.12 110.56
C VAL A 485 -8.67 -156.17 109.06
N ALA A 486 -9.15 -157.30 108.54
CA ALA A 486 -9.52 -157.44 107.15
C ALA A 486 -10.70 -156.52 106.76
N ASP A 487 -11.73 -156.40 107.60
CA ASP A 487 -12.85 -155.47 107.36
C ASP A 487 -12.43 -154.00 107.49
N GLU A 488 -11.50 -153.65 108.38
CA GLU A 488 -10.94 -152.30 108.48
C GLU A 488 -10.12 -151.95 107.23
N VAL A 489 -9.28 -152.86 106.74
CA VAL A 489 -8.51 -152.68 105.48
C VAL A 489 -9.45 -152.58 104.28
N ARG A 490 -10.53 -153.38 104.25
CA ARG A 490 -11.56 -153.31 103.20
C ARG A 490 -12.27 -151.95 103.20
N THR A 491 -12.70 -151.49 104.37
CA THR A 491 -13.35 -150.19 104.54
C THR A 491 -12.40 -149.05 104.16
N LEU A 492 -11.13 -149.12 104.56
CA LEU A 492 -10.11 -148.15 104.18
C LEU A 492 -9.90 -148.12 102.67
N SER A 493 -9.79 -149.29 102.03
CA SER A 493 -9.62 -149.41 100.57
C SER A 493 -10.82 -148.84 99.80
N GLN A 494 -12.05 -149.09 100.27
CA GLN A 494 -13.26 -148.51 99.69
C GLN A 494 -13.32 -146.98 99.86
N ARG A 495 -12.90 -146.46 101.02
CA ARG A 495 -12.76 -145.01 101.24
C ARG A 495 -11.69 -144.40 100.33
N THR A 496 -10.55 -145.07 100.16
CA THR A 496 -9.50 -144.64 99.22
C THR A 496 -10.03 -144.61 97.80
N GLN A 497 -10.72 -145.65 97.32
CA GLN A 497 -11.34 -145.64 95.99
C GLN A 497 -12.35 -144.50 95.81
N ALA A 498 -13.21 -144.26 96.80
CA ALA A 498 -14.20 -143.18 96.75
C ALA A 498 -13.52 -141.80 96.65
N SER A 499 -12.51 -141.54 97.49
CA SER A 499 -11.74 -140.29 97.43
C SER A 499 -10.94 -140.14 96.13
N THR A 500 -10.32 -141.22 95.64
CA THR A 500 -9.59 -141.17 94.36
C THR A 500 -10.53 -140.87 93.20
N ARG A 501 -11.77 -141.40 93.20
CA ARG A 501 -12.79 -141.09 92.19
C ARG A 501 -13.20 -139.61 92.22
N GLU A 502 -13.46 -139.08 93.41
CA GLU A 502 -13.81 -137.66 93.61
C GLU A 502 -12.68 -136.72 93.14
N ILE A 503 -11.42 -137.05 93.44
CA ILE A 503 -10.27 -136.28 92.94
C ILE A 503 -10.15 -136.41 91.42
N ASN A 504 -10.40 -137.60 90.85
CA ASN A 504 -10.34 -137.82 89.40
C ASN A 504 -11.41 -137.00 88.66
N GLU A 505 -12.64 -136.91 89.19
CA GLU A 505 -13.69 -136.02 88.68
C GLU A 505 -13.28 -134.54 88.73
N THR A 506 -12.64 -134.12 89.83
CA THR A 506 -12.11 -132.76 89.99
C THR A 506 -11.00 -132.47 88.98
N ILE A 507 -10.07 -133.41 88.77
CA ILE A 507 -8.99 -133.29 87.77
C ILE A 507 -9.55 -133.29 86.35
N GLY A 508 -10.59 -134.09 86.05
CA GLY A 508 -11.28 -134.05 84.76
C GLY A 508 -11.93 -132.69 84.49
N THR A 509 -12.57 -132.11 85.50
CA THR A 509 -13.12 -130.75 85.43
C THR A 509 -12.02 -129.71 85.20
N LEU A 510 -10.90 -129.83 85.93
CA LEU A 510 -9.76 -128.93 85.79
C LEU A 510 -9.16 -129.01 84.38
N GLN A 511 -8.92 -130.21 83.84
CA GLN A 511 -8.44 -130.40 82.45
C GLN A 511 -9.40 -129.78 81.43
N GLN A 512 -10.72 -129.96 81.59
CA GLN A 512 -11.72 -129.33 80.72
C GLN A 512 -11.62 -127.80 80.77
N MET A 513 -11.52 -127.21 81.96
CA MET A 513 -11.37 -125.76 82.15
C MET A 513 -10.06 -125.25 81.54
N THR A 514 -8.95 -125.99 81.70
CA THR A 514 -7.66 -125.64 81.11
C THR A 514 -7.71 -125.63 79.59
N ARG A 515 -8.32 -126.64 78.95
CA ARG A 515 -8.51 -126.66 77.48
C ARG A 515 -9.36 -125.49 76.98
N GLN A 516 -10.44 -125.17 77.70
CA GLN A 516 -11.26 -124.00 77.39
C GLN A 516 -10.46 -122.69 77.52
N ALA A 517 -9.58 -122.60 78.53
CA ALA A 517 -8.72 -121.45 78.73
C ALA A 517 -7.69 -121.30 77.59
N VAL A 518 -7.04 -122.39 77.15
CA VAL A 518 -6.14 -122.38 75.97
C VAL A 518 -6.87 -121.90 74.72
N GLN A 519 -8.04 -122.45 74.41
CA GLN A 519 -8.83 -122.04 73.23
C GLN A 519 -9.19 -120.55 73.26
N ARG A 520 -9.49 -120.00 74.46
CA ARG A 520 -9.77 -118.57 74.65
C ARG A 520 -8.51 -117.72 74.50
N MET A 521 -7.34 -118.22 74.90
CA MET A 521 -6.06 -117.53 74.70
C MET A 521 -5.65 -117.52 73.22
N ASP A 522 -5.78 -118.64 72.51
CA ASP A 522 -5.53 -118.70 71.05
C ASP A 522 -6.41 -117.69 70.29
N SER A 523 -7.69 -117.60 70.67
CA SER A 523 -8.59 -116.59 70.11
C SER A 523 -8.15 -115.17 70.46
N SER A 524 -7.66 -114.93 71.67
CA SER A 524 -7.15 -113.61 72.10
C SER A 524 -5.89 -113.22 71.33
N MET A 525 -4.98 -114.16 71.09
CA MET A 525 -3.78 -113.97 70.28
C MET A 525 -4.13 -113.58 68.84
N ALA A 526 -5.05 -114.32 68.22
CA ALA A 526 -5.52 -114.01 66.87
C ALA A 526 -6.25 -112.65 66.77
N ILE A 527 -6.85 -112.17 67.86
CA ILE A 527 -7.42 -110.81 67.92
C ILE A 527 -6.30 -109.78 68.03
N ALA A 528 -5.30 -109.99 68.90
CA ALA A 528 -4.17 -109.09 69.05
C ALA A 528 -3.40 -108.89 67.73
N GLU A 529 -3.11 -109.97 66.99
CA GLU A 529 -2.47 -109.90 65.67
C GLU A 529 -3.27 -109.07 64.66
N ARG A 530 -4.60 -109.27 64.62
CA ARG A 530 -5.50 -108.47 63.78
C ARG A 530 -5.51 -107.00 64.20
N SER A 531 -5.50 -106.72 65.50
CA SER A 531 -5.43 -105.35 66.01
C SER A 531 -4.11 -104.66 65.63
N VAL A 532 -2.98 -105.36 65.58
CA VAL A 532 -1.73 -104.80 65.05
C VAL A 532 -1.89 -104.41 63.57
N ALA A 533 -2.46 -105.29 62.75
CA ALA A 533 -2.70 -104.99 61.34
C ALA A 533 -3.67 -103.82 61.11
N ASP A 534 -4.68 -103.66 61.98
CA ASP A 534 -5.60 -102.52 61.95
C ASP A 534 -4.90 -101.21 62.31
N VAL A 535 -4.03 -101.24 63.32
CA VAL A 535 -3.23 -100.09 63.75
C VAL A 535 -2.22 -99.66 62.67
N GLU A 536 -1.59 -100.60 61.97
CA GLU A 536 -0.73 -100.28 60.81
C GLU A 536 -1.50 -99.55 59.70
N ARG A 537 -2.70 -100.06 59.35
CA ARG A 537 -3.55 -99.41 58.34
C ARG A 537 -3.97 -98.01 58.77
N ALA A 538 -4.26 -97.81 60.06
CA ALA A 538 -4.55 -96.48 60.60
C ALA A 538 -3.34 -95.55 60.53
N SER A 539 -2.13 -96.06 60.81
CA SER A 539 -0.88 -95.31 60.69
C SER A 539 -0.66 -94.81 59.25
N SER A 540 -0.76 -95.70 58.26
CA SER A 540 -0.60 -95.32 56.85
C SER A 540 -1.64 -94.28 56.40
N ALA A 541 -2.89 -94.41 56.84
CA ALA A 541 -3.94 -93.43 56.52
C ALA A 541 -3.63 -92.04 57.12
N LEU A 542 -3.10 -91.98 58.34
CA LEU A 542 -2.69 -90.71 58.96
C LEU A 542 -1.47 -90.09 58.26
N GLU A 543 -0.52 -90.91 57.79
CA GLU A 543 0.61 -90.43 57.00
C GLU A 543 0.16 -89.82 55.66
N GLU A 544 -0.79 -90.45 54.96
CA GLU A 544 -1.38 -89.91 53.72
C GLU A 544 -2.12 -88.58 53.97
N ILE A 545 -2.84 -88.46 55.10
CA ILE A 545 -3.50 -87.22 55.52
C ILE A 545 -2.46 -86.13 55.78
N ALA A 546 -1.36 -86.44 56.50
CA ALA A 546 -0.29 -85.49 56.78
C ALA A 546 0.38 -84.99 55.49
N GLN A 547 0.64 -85.88 54.53
CA GLN A 547 1.18 -85.50 53.23
C GLN A 547 0.22 -84.59 52.46
N SER A 548 -1.07 -84.94 52.43
CA SER A 548 -2.11 -84.14 51.75
C SER A 548 -2.25 -82.75 52.39
N ALA A 549 -2.21 -82.67 53.72
CA ALA A 549 -2.19 -81.41 54.47
C ALA A 549 -0.98 -80.55 54.07
N GLY A 550 0.21 -81.14 53.94
CA GLY A 550 1.41 -80.43 53.47
C GLY A 550 1.23 -79.79 52.09
N VAL A 551 0.68 -80.53 51.12
CA VAL A 551 0.40 -80.01 49.76
C VAL A 551 -0.58 -78.85 49.78
N ILE A 552 -1.68 -78.96 50.55
CA ILE A 552 -2.68 -77.88 50.58
C ILE A 552 -2.14 -76.64 51.32
N SER A 553 -1.25 -76.81 52.30
CA SER A 553 -0.55 -75.68 52.94
C SER A 553 0.31 -74.91 51.94
N GLU A 554 1.08 -75.63 51.11
CA GLU A 554 1.89 -75.03 50.05
C GLU A 554 1.02 -74.30 49.00
N MET A 555 -0.09 -74.92 48.58
CA MET A 555 -1.06 -74.28 47.67
C MET A 555 -1.66 -73.01 48.28
N SER A 556 -1.98 -73.01 49.57
CA SER A 556 -2.54 -71.85 50.25
C SER A 556 -1.54 -70.68 50.28
N LEU A 557 -0.25 -70.97 50.52
CA LEU A 557 0.82 -69.99 50.41
C LEU A 557 0.94 -69.41 48.99
N GLN A 558 0.87 -70.25 47.96
CA GLN A 558 0.90 -69.79 46.56
C GLN A 558 -0.31 -68.90 46.21
N ILE A 559 -1.50 -69.25 46.71
CA ILE A 559 -2.71 -68.43 46.52
C ILE A 559 -2.56 -67.07 47.20
N ALA A 560 -2.00 -67.03 48.42
CA ALA A 560 -1.75 -65.78 49.13
C ALA A 560 -0.79 -64.88 48.35
N THR A 561 0.34 -65.42 47.87
CA THR A 561 1.29 -64.67 47.02
C THR A 561 0.66 -64.20 45.72
N ALA A 562 -0.11 -65.03 45.03
CA ALA A 562 -0.82 -64.62 43.81
C ALA A 562 -1.83 -63.50 44.07
N ALA A 563 -2.50 -63.52 45.23
CA ALA A 563 -3.41 -62.44 45.63
C ALA A 563 -2.66 -61.14 45.97
N GLU A 564 -1.46 -61.20 46.55
CA GLU A 564 -0.60 -60.02 46.74
C GLU A 564 -0.16 -59.41 45.40
N GLU A 565 0.27 -60.23 44.45
CA GLU A 565 0.60 -59.78 43.09
C GLU A 565 -0.61 -59.13 42.40
N GLN A 566 -1.78 -59.77 42.51
CA GLN A 566 -3.01 -59.25 41.94
C GLN A 566 -3.47 -57.93 42.59
N THR A 567 -3.17 -57.74 43.88
CA THR A 567 -3.39 -56.45 44.56
C THR A 567 -2.55 -55.34 43.92
N SER A 568 -1.26 -55.61 43.67
CA SER A 568 -0.37 -54.65 43.00
C SER A 568 -0.86 -54.29 41.59
N VAL A 569 -1.29 -55.27 40.81
CA VAL A 569 -1.88 -55.04 39.47
C VAL A 569 -3.15 -54.20 39.57
N THR A 570 -4.00 -54.45 40.57
CA THR A 570 -5.25 -53.70 40.77
C THR A 570 -4.99 -52.23 41.13
N GLU A 571 -3.95 -51.95 41.94
CA GLU A 571 -3.51 -50.58 42.23
C GLU A 571 -3.00 -49.85 40.97
N GLU A 572 -2.26 -50.56 40.11
CA GLU A 572 -1.80 -50.00 38.84
C GLU A 572 -2.97 -49.68 37.90
N ILE A 573 -3.93 -50.60 37.77
CA ILE A 573 -5.15 -50.36 36.99
C ILE A 573 -5.91 -49.16 37.55
N THR A 574 -6.06 -49.06 38.87
CA THR A 574 -6.72 -47.91 39.53
C THR A 574 -6.05 -46.59 39.13
N ARG A 575 -4.71 -46.55 39.15
CA ARG A 575 -3.94 -45.37 38.75
C ARG A 575 -4.17 -45.02 37.28
N ASN A 576 -4.17 -46.01 36.40
CA ASN A 576 -4.43 -45.84 34.97
C ASN A 576 -5.84 -45.30 34.72
N VAL A 577 -6.85 -45.80 35.43
CA VAL A 577 -8.24 -45.31 35.34
C VAL A 577 -8.34 -43.83 35.73
N ILE A 578 -7.66 -43.41 36.79
CA ILE A 578 -7.60 -41.99 37.19
C ILE A 578 -6.93 -41.14 36.10
N THR A 579 -5.83 -41.61 35.52
CA THR A 579 -5.15 -40.90 34.42
C THR A 579 -6.04 -40.78 33.19
N ILE A 580 -6.73 -41.85 32.78
CA ILE A 580 -7.66 -41.83 31.64
C ILE A 580 -8.83 -40.87 31.92
N LYS A 581 -9.36 -40.84 33.15
CA LYS A 581 -10.38 -39.87 33.55
C LYS A 581 -9.88 -38.43 33.36
N GLY A 582 -8.68 -38.11 33.86
CA GLY A 582 -8.10 -36.77 33.70
C GLY A 582 -7.85 -36.38 32.24
N LEU A 583 -7.46 -37.35 31.40
CA LEU A 583 -7.32 -37.14 29.96
C LEU A 583 -8.69 -36.87 29.29
N GLY A 584 -9.73 -37.60 29.70
CA GLY A 584 -11.10 -37.37 29.26
C GLY A 584 -11.61 -35.97 29.63
N ASP A 585 -11.35 -35.52 30.86
CA ASP A 585 -11.71 -34.18 31.33
C ASP A 585 -10.99 -33.08 30.50
N THR A 586 -9.72 -33.30 30.15
CA THR A 586 -8.94 -32.39 29.29
C THR A 586 -9.48 -32.35 27.86
N LEU A 587 -9.84 -33.51 27.29
CA LEU A 587 -10.44 -33.60 25.96
C LEU A 587 -11.82 -32.91 25.91
N ALA A 588 -12.61 -33.00 26.97
CA ALA A 588 -13.91 -32.34 27.06
C ALA A 588 -13.74 -30.81 27.03
N SER A 589 -12.82 -30.28 27.83
CA SER A 589 -12.46 -28.85 27.79
C SER A 589 -11.99 -28.43 26.39
N GLY A 590 -11.15 -29.24 25.73
CA GLY A 590 -10.65 -28.94 24.38
C GLY A 590 -11.75 -28.96 23.31
N ALA A 591 -12.75 -29.84 23.45
CA ALA A 591 -13.92 -29.88 22.56
C ALA A 591 -14.79 -28.62 22.72
N GLU A 592 -15.04 -28.18 23.95
CA GLU A 592 -15.75 -26.93 24.26
C GLU A 592 -15.00 -25.68 23.76
N ASP A 593 -13.68 -25.62 23.93
CA ASP A 593 -12.85 -24.55 23.39
C ASP A 593 -12.94 -24.48 21.86
N SER A 594 -12.87 -25.65 21.20
CA SER A 594 -13.00 -25.76 19.75
C SER A 594 -14.39 -25.34 19.26
N GLU A 595 -15.44 -25.64 20.03
CA GLU A 595 -16.80 -25.17 19.75
C GLU A 595 -16.86 -23.64 19.82
N ARG A 596 -16.36 -23.03 20.91
CA ARG A 596 -16.31 -21.57 21.09
C ARG A 596 -15.55 -20.88 19.95
N GLN A 597 -14.36 -21.37 19.60
CA GLN A 597 -13.56 -20.81 18.52
C GLN A 597 -14.27 -20.92 17.17
N SER A 598 -14.91 -22.05 16.89
CA SER A 598 -15.65 -22.25 15.65
C SER A 598 -16.87 -21.34 15.55
N ARG A 599 -17.59 -21.10 16.65
CA ARG A 599 -18.67 -20.08 16.68
C ARG A 599 -18.12 -18.68 16.36
N SER A 600 -16.95 -18.33 16.90
CA SER A 600 -16.30 -17.04 16.61
C SER A 600 -15.89 -16.92 15.14
N LEU A 601 -15.31 -17.97 14.56
CA LEU A 601 -14.98 -18.01 13.13
C LEU A 601 -16.22 -17.88 12.25
N GLN A 602 -17.32 -18.54 12.65
CA GLN A 602 -18.60 -18.42 11.97
C GLN A 602 -19.12 -16.98 11.98
N HIS A 603 -19.00 -16.30 13.13
CA HIS A 603 -19.37 -14.89 13.26
C HIS A 603 -18.49 -14.00 12.36
N HIS A 604 -17.17 -14.18 12.39
CA HIS A 604 -16.25 -13.43 11.53
C HIS A 604 -16.51 -13.68 10.04
N ALA A 605 -16.76 -14.93 9.64
CA ALA A 605 -17.11 -15.26 8.25
C ALA A 605 -18.41 -14.58 7.83
N ALA A 606 -19.42 -14.56 8.70
CA ALA A 606 -20.69 -13.87 8.44
C ALA A 606 -20.52 -12.35 8.32
N ASP A 607 -19.71 -11.73 9.19
CA ASP A 607 -19.40 -10.30 9.12
C ASP A 607 -18.62 -9.96 7.85
N LEU A 608 -17.60 -10.75 7.52
CA LEU A 608 -16.78 -10.57 6.33
C LEU A 608 -17.62 -10.72 5.05
N ASN A 609 -18.54 -11.68 5.03
CA ASN A 609 -19.50 -11.87 3.95
C ASN A 609 -20.48 -10.68 3.85
N ARG A 610 -20.94 -10.12 4.98
CA ARG A 610 -21.80 -8.91 5.02
C ARG A 610 -21.07 -7.68 4.49
N ASP A 611 -19.81 -7.48 4.89
CA ASP A 611 -18.99 -6.35 4.48
C ASP A 611 -18.68 -6.37 2.98
N VAL A 612 -18.52 -7.56 2.39
CA VAL A 612 -18.32 -7.69 0.94
C VAL A 612 -19.62 -7.77 0.15
N ALA A 613 -20.74 -8.16 0.77
CA ALA A 613 -22.04 -8.22 0.12
C ALA A 613 -22.57 -6.84 -0.34
N ARG A 614 -22.00 -5.74 0.19
CA ARG A 614 -22.28 -4.39 -0.32
C ARG A 614 -21.83 -4.20 -1.77
N PHE A 615 -20.79 -4.92 -2.21
CA PHE A 615 -20.29 -4.83 -3.58
C PHE A 615 -21.09 -5.75 -4.49
N ILE A 616 -21.55 -5.21 -5.62
CA ILE A 616 -22.24 -5.99 -6.65
C ILE A 616 -21.15 -6.55 -7.57
N LEU A 617 -21.07 -7.88 -7.65
CA LEU A 617 -20.12 -8.60 -8.49
C LEU A 617 -20.70 -8.84 -9.87
#